data_AF-A0A1B6LNN5-F1
#
_entry.id   AF-A0A1B6LNN5-F1
#
_cell.length_a   1.000
_cell.length_b   1.000
_cell.length_c   1.000
_cell.angle_alpha   90.00
_cell.angle_beta   90.00
_cell.angle_gamma   90.00
#
_symmetry.space_group_name_H-M   'P 1'
#
loop_
_entity.id
_entity.type
_entity.pdbx_description
1 polymer ?
#
loop_
_entity_poly.entity_id
_entity_poly.type
_entity_poly.pdbx_seq_one_letter_code
_entity_poly.pdbx_strand_id
1 'polypeptide(L)'
;MTKFSRGNRFSIAEHQERYKEECQRIFDLQNRVLSSYEVLSTDEGESSDEDSSDIEEMGKNIENMLANKKTSTQLSLEKEEQERQELRKLMIMGDSDHDPRRKKELKKEDDDLNSLANYTGQPGRVLKIYRTFRDPEGKEYTRMEVVRKTAVIDTYVKIRSTKDDNFIRQFATLDDAQKE
;
A
#
# COMPACT_ATOMS: atom_id res chain seq x y z
N MET A 1 20.28 -12.77 45.18
CA MET A 1 19.11 -12.56 44.31
C MET A 1 19.32 -13.31 43.01
N THR A 2 18.70 -14.48 42.83
CA THR A 2 18.73 -15.21 41.56
C THR A 2 17.30 -15.34 41.07
N LYS A 3 16.80 -14.29 40.42
CA LYS A 3 15.46 -14.28 39.81
C LYS A 3 15.55 -14.99 38.45
N PHE A 4 14.88 -16.13 38.39
CA PHE A 4 14.47 -16.94 37.24
C PHE A 4 14.62 -16.30 35.85
N SER A 5 15.64 -16.73 35.09
CA SER A 5 15.56 -16.74 33.63
C SER A 5 14.64 -17.90 33.25
N ARG A 6 13.33 -17.66 33.14
CA ARG A 6 12.44 -18.60 32.45
C ARG A 6 12.72 -18.50 30.96
N GLY A 7 13.86 -19.04 30.54
CA GLY A 7 14.23 -19.23 29.15
C GLY A 7 13.22 -20.13 28.44
N ASN A 8 13.15 -19.98 27.12
CA ASN A 8 12.26 -20.71 26.22
C ASN A 8 12.10 -22.18 26.65
N ARG A 9 10.87 -22.59 26.98
CA ARG A 9 10.58 -23.89 27.63
C ARG A 9 10.57 -25.07 26.65
N PHE A 10 10.76 -24.77 25.36
CA PHE A 10 10.68 -25.74 24.28
C PHE A 10 12.00 -25.77 23.51
N SER A 11 12.43 -26.98 23.16
CA SER A 11 13.61 -27.16 22.32
C SER A 11 13.34 -26.64 20.91
N ILE A 12 14.38 -26.25 20.18
CA ILE A 12 14.27 -25.87 18.76
C ILE A 12 13.68 -27.03 17.95
N ALA A 13 14.02 -28.28 18.30
CA ALA A 13 13.45 -29.48 17.70
C ALA A 13 11.94 -29.59 17.94
N GLU A 14 11.49 -29.29 19.15
CA GLU A 14 10.07 -29.31 19.53
C GLU A 14 9.28 -28.20 18.81
N HIS A 15 9.89 -27.03 18.62
CA HIS A 15 9.28 -25.96 17.83
C HIS A 15 9.12 -26.35 16.36
N GLN A 16 10.12 -27.02 15.78
CA GLN A 16 10.06 -27.49 14.40
C GLN A 16 9.02 -28.61 14.22
N GLU A 17 8.92 -29.52 15.18
CA GLU A 17 7.91 -30.58 15.21
C GLU A 17 6.50 -29.99 15.25
N ARG A 18 6.23 -29.09 16.21
CA ARG A 18 4.92 -28.41 16.29
C ARG A 18 4.60 -27.60 15.04
N TYR A 19 5.58 -26.92 14.46
CA TYR A 19 5.37 -26.19 13.20
C TYR A 19 4.93 -27.13 12.08
N LYS A 20 5.57 -28.30 11.97
CA LYS A 20 5.21 -29.31 10.97
C LYS A 20 3.82 -29.90 11.23
N GLU A 21 3.50 -30.21 12.49
CA GLU A 21 2.17 -30.68 12.89
C GLU A 21 1.09 -29.66 12.54
N GLU A 22 1.33 -28.37 12.78
CA GLU A 22 0.40 -27.30 12.46
C GLU A 22 0.23 -27.12 10.94
N CYS A 23 1.32 -27.20 10.17
CA CYS A 23 1.23 -27.21 8.71
C CYS A 23 0.35 -28.36 8.20
N GLN A 24 0.53 -29.56 8.76
CA GLN A 24 -0.28 -30.73 8.38
C GLN A 24 -1.75 -30.55 8.76
N ARG A 25 -2.02 -30.03 9.97
CA ARG A 25 -3.38 -29.74 10.44
C ARG A 25 -4.10 -28.77 9.52
N ILE A 26 -3.42 -27.70 9.08
CA ILE A 26 -3.97 -26.71 8.15
C ILE A 26 -4.24 -27.35 6.78
N PHE A 27 -3.29 -28.12 6.26
CA PHE A 27 -3.45 -28.81 4.99
C PHE A 27 -4.66 -29.75 4.99
N ASP A 28 -4.80 -30.59 6.02
CA ASP A 28 -5.91 -31.53 6.14
C ASP A 28 -7.26 -30.81 6.34
N LEU A 29 -7.27 -29.70 7.10
CA LEU A 29 -8.45 -28.87 7.29
C LEU A 29 -8.89 -28.23 5.98
N GLN A 30 -7.97 -27.64 5.22
CA GLN A 30 -8.27 -27.03 3.93
C GLN A 30 -8.85 -28.06 2.96
N ASN A 31 -8.20 -29.23 2.84
CA ASN A 31 -8.71 -30.28 1.97
C ASN A 31 -10.10 -30.76 2.40
N ARG A 32 -10.35 -30.91 3.70
CA ARG A 32 -11.68 -31.28 4.22
C ARG A 32 -12.73 -30.23 3.90
N VAL A 33 -12.43 -28.95 4.11
CA VAL A 33 -13.38 -27.85 3.86
C VAL A 33 -13.64 -27.71 2.36
N LEU A 34 -12.61 -27.72 1.52
CA LEU A 34 -12.73 -27.52 0.07
C LEU A 34 -13.33 -28.72 -0.67
N SER A 35 -13.22 -29.93 -0.12
CA SER A 35 -13.88 -31.13 -0.66
C SER A 35 -15.29 -31.36 -0.11
N SER A 36 -15.76 -30.51 0.82
CA SER A 36 -17.09 -30.63 1.39
C SER A 36 -18.16 -30.21 0.37
N TYR A 37 -19.21 -31.01 0.27
CA TYR A 37 -20.43 -30.70 -0.49
C TYR A 37 -21.56 -30.20 0.43
N GLU A 38 -21.23 -29.85 1.67
CA GLU A 38 -22.18 -29.31 2.63
C GLU A 38 -22.79 -27.99 2.11
N VAL A 39 -24.11 -27.91 2.12
CA VAL A 39 -24.83 -26.70 1.75
C VAL A 39 -24.75 -25.72 2.91
N LEU A 40 -24.01 -24.63 2.73
CA LEU A 40 -23.82 -23.60 3.75
C LEU A 40 -25.06 -22.71 3.88
N SER A 41 -25.33 -22.25 5.11
CA SER A 41 -26.31 -21.19 5.37
C SER A 41 -25.75 -19.82 5.03
N THR A 42 -26.60 -18.90 4.59
CA THR A 42 -26.24 -17.48 4.47
C THR A 42 -25.98 -16.90 5.86
N ASP A 43 -24.82 -16.27 6.04
CA ASP A 43 -24.53 -15.44 7.21
C ASP A 43 -25.14 -14.05 7.00
N GLU A 44 -26.08 -13.68 7.87
CA GLU A 44 -26.76 -12.37 7.88
C GLU A 44 -26.02 -11.35 8.77
N GLY A 45 -24.80 -11.69 9.23
CA GLY A 45 -23.93 -10.75 9.93
C GLY A 45 -23.55 -9.59 9.02
N GLU A 46 -24.11 -8.41 9.27
CA GLU A 46 -23.72 -7.18 8.61
C GLU A 46 -22.23 -6.91 8.92
N SER A 47 -21.36 -7.10 7.92
CA SER A 47 -19.94 -6.76 8.02
C SER A 47 -19.82 -5.25 8.09
N SER A 48 -19.90 -4.70 9.31
CA SER A 48 -19.71 -3.28 9.56
C SER A 48 -18.36 -2.84 9.00
N ASP A 49 -18.37 -1.88 8.08
CA ASP A 49 -17.19 -1.28 7.40
C ASP A 49 -16.25 -0.51 8.36
N GLU A 50 -16.47 -0.56 9.67
CA GLU A 50 -15.81 0.29 10.66
C GLU A 50 -14.35 -0.09 10.99
N ASP A 51 -13.86 -1.26 10.56
CA ASP A 51 -12.46 -1.70 10.80
C ASP A 51 -11.57 -1.70 9.55
N SER A 52 -11.91 -0.89 8.54
CA SER A 52 -11.03 -0.65 7.39
C SER A 52 -9.70 0.06 7.74
N SER A 53 -9.50 0.48 9.00
CA SER A 53 -8.22 0.99 9.50
C SER A 53 -7.13 -0.09 9.54
N ASP A 54 -7.49 -1.32 9.93
CA ASP A 54 -6.52 -2.42 10.11
C ASP A 54 -5.95 -2.86 8.75
N ILE A 55 -6.78 -2.83 7.71
CA ILE A 55 -6.37 -3.19 6.36
C ILE A 55 -5.47 -2.12 5.73
N GLU A 56 -5.70 -0.84 6.06
CA GLU A 56 -4.86 0.26 5.61
C GLU A 56 -3.50 0.29 6.36
N GLU A 57 -3.48 -0.08 7.64
CA GLU A 57 -2.25 -0.25 8.42
C GLU A 57 -1.41 -1.44 7.92
N MET A 58 -2.06 -2.59 7.68
CA MET A 58 -1.39 -3.76 7.08
C MET A 58 -0.82 -3.41 5.70
N GLY A 59 -1.56 -2.64 4.90
CA GLY A 59 -1.12 -2.12 3.61
C GLY A 59 0.11 -1.22 3.71
N LYS A 60 0.13 -0.28 4.67
CA LYS A 60 1.29 0.60 4.93
C LYS A 60 2.51 -0.17 5.38
N ASN A 61 2.36 -1.21 6.20
CA ASN A 61 3.48 -2.04 6.65
C ASN A 61 4.09 -2.86 5.49
N ILE A 62 3.25 -3.41 4.63
CA ILE A 62 3.70 -4.14 3.43
C ILE A 62 4.36 -3.16 2.44
N GLU A 63 3.79 -1.97 2.25
CA GLU A 63 4.36 -0.93 1.40
C GLU A 63 5.74 -0.47 1.93
N ASN A 64 5.89 -0.25 3.23
CA ASN A 64 7.19 0.07 3.84
C ASN A 64 8.23 -1.04 3.66
N MET A 65 7.82 -2.31 3.79
CA MET A 65 8.70 -3.45 3.54
C MET A 65 9.13 -3.57 2.07
N LEU A 66 8.25 -3.24 1.13
CA LEU A 66 8.52 -3.32 -0.31
C LEU A 66 9.25 -2.08 -0.86
N ALA A 67 8.99 -0.90 -0.30
CA ALA A 67 9.64 0.36 -0.65
C ALA A 67 11.10 0.39 -0.19
N ASN A 68 11.39 -0.24 0.94
CA ASN A 68 12.75 -0.50 1.37
C ASN A 68 13.36 -1.60 0.50
N LYS A 69 13.93 -1.20 -0.65
CA LYS A 69 14.74 -2.05 -1.55
C LYS A 69 16.04 -2.58 -0.91
N LYS A 70 16.18 -2.43 0.41
CA LYS A 70 17.31 -2.87 1.20
C LYS A 70 17.08 -4.33 1.58
N THR A 71 18.00 -5.21 1.20
CA THR A 71 17.99 -6.59 1.69
C THR A 71 17.98 -6.59 3.22
N SER A 72 17.44 -7.64 3.86
CA SER A 72 17.41 -7.76 5.33
C SER A 72 18.76 -7.42 6.01
N THR A 73 19.86 -7.74 5.34
CA THR A 73 21.24 -7.37 5.73
C THR A 73 21.52 -5.86 5.69
N GLN A 74 21.04 -5.14 4.68
CA GLN A 74 21.18 -3.67 4.58
C GLN A 74 20.33 -2.94 5.63
N LEU A 75 19.14 -3.45 5.96
CA LEU A 75 18.31 -2.89 7.05
C LEU A 75 18.97 -3.09 8.41
N SER A 76 19.61 -4.25 8.64
CA SER A 76 20.36 -4.51 9.87
C SER A 76 21.57 -3.57 10.00
N LEU A 77 22.32 -3.37 8.92
CA LEU A 77 23.49 -2.46 8.91
C LEU A 77 23.10 -1.00 9.12
N GLU A 78 21.99 -0.55 8.53
CA GLU A 78 21.48 0.81 8.72
C GLU A 78 21.01 1.03 10.16
N LYS A 79 20.34 0.04 10.75
CA LYS A 79 19.93 0.10 12.15
C LYS A 79 21.14 0.15 13.10
N GLU A 80 22.16 -0.67 12.84
CA GLU A 80 23.41 -0.65 13.62
C GLU A 80 24.16 0.68 13.47
N GLU A 81 24.18 1.25 12.27
CA GLU A 81 24.80 2.56 12.02
C GLU A 81 24.00 3.71 12.67
N GLN A 82 22.67 3.63 12.70
CA GLN A 82 21.81 4.54 13.45
C GLN A 82 22.07 4.45 14.95
N GLU A 83 22.12 3.25 15.53
CA GLU A 83 22.46 3.07 16.95
C GLU A 83 23.84 3.65 17.28
N ARG A 84 24.82 3.48 16.36
CA ARG A 84 26.15 4.08 16.50
C ARG A 84 26.12 5.61 16.40
N GLN A 85 25.30 6.16 15.52
CA GLN A 85 25.11 7.61 15.36
C GLN A 85 24.36 8.20 16.56
N GLU A 86 23.35 7.52 17.10
CA GLU A 86 22.65 7.93 18.32
C GLU A 86 23.58 7.88 19.52
N LEU A 87 24.43 6.86 19.64
CA LEU A 87 25.44 6.82 20.69
C LEU A 87 26.46 7.96 20.55
N ARG A 88 26.90 8.25 19.32
CA ARG A 88 27.75 9.43 19.03
C ARG A 88 27.05 10.75 19.31
N LYS A 89 25.75 10.84 19.01
CA LYS A 89 24.92 12.02 19.25
C LYS A 89 24.69 12.23 20.75
N LEU A 90 24.40 11.17 21.51
CA LEU A 90 24.27 11.24 22.96
C LEU A 90 25.59 11.63 23.64
N MET A 91 26.73 11.29 23.03
CA MET A 91 28.06 11.74 23.47
C MET A 91 28.39 13.19 23.07
N ILE A 92 27.79 13.74 22.01
CA ILE A 92 28.08 15.09 21.49
C ILE A 92 27.03 16.13 21.95
N MET A 93 25.79 15.71 22.20
CA MET A 93 24.64 16.56 22.56
C MET A 93 24.45 16.69 24.08
N GLY A 94 25.51 16.43 24.85
CA GLY A 94 25.62 16.88 26.23
C GLY A 94 25.85 18.39 26.37
N ASP A 95 25.94 19.12 25.26
CA ASP A 95 26.00 20.58 25.28
C ASP A 95 25.40 21.17 23.99
N SER A 96 24.59 22.20 24.20
CA SER A 96 24.19 23.25 23.25
C SER A 96 23.04 23.00 22.24
N ASP A 97 21.97 23.74 22.57
CA ASP A 97 20.70 24.11 21.94
C ASP A 97 20.83 24.62 20.49
N HIS A 98 19.84 24.35 19.61
CA HIS A 98 19.83 24.89 18.25
C HIS A 98 18.44 25.35 17.76
N ASP A 99 18.44 26.60 17.24
CA ASP A 99 17.66 27.16 16.12
C ASP A 99 16.16 27.50 16.32
N PRO A 100 15.45 28.13 15.35
CA PRO A 100 15.83 28.89 14.14
C PRO A 100 15.01 30.19 13.94
N ARG A 101 15.47 31.11 13.09
CA ARG A 101 14.61 32.18 12.55
C ARG A 101 14.88 32.49 11.07
N ARG A 102 13.78 32.53 10.31
CA ARG A 102 13.54 33.16 8.98
C ARG A 102 14.04 32.32 7.80
N LYS A 103 13.32 32.20 6.67
CA LYS A 103 12.59 33.26 5.96
C LYS A 103 11.67 32.66 4.86
N LYS A 104 10.40 33.09 4.85
CA LYS A 104 9.55 33.57 3.72
C LYS A 104 10.27 33.73 2.35
N GLU A 105 9.70 33.63 1.16
CA GLU A 105 8.35 33.44 0.57
C GLU A 105 8.52 33.65 -0.97
N LEU A 106 7.50 33.32 -1.77
CA LEU A 106 7.14 33.88 -3.12
C LEU A 106 7.79 33.34 -4.41
N LYS A 107 6.94 32.72 -5.25
CA LYS A 107 6.64 33.04 -6.68
C LYS A 107 5.55 32.06 -7.17
N LYS A 108 4.27 32.43 -7.32
CA LYS A 108 3.56 33.17 -8.39
C LYS A 108 3.69 32.60 -9.82
N GLU A 109 2.61 31.92 -10.22
CA GLU A 109 1.82 32.12 -11.46
C GLU A 109 2.56 31.95 -12.81
N ASP A 110 2.72 30.70 -13.28
CA ASP A 110 2.85 30.39 -14.73
C ASP A 110 2.63 28.90 -15.14
N ASP A 111 1.95 28.08 -14.33
CA ASP A 111 2.08 26.60 -14.43
C ASP A 111 0.98 25.84 -15.21
N ASP A 112 -0.04 26.45 -15.80
CA ASP A 112 -1.21 25.66 -16.26
C ASP A 112 -1.00 24.80 -17.53
N LEU A 113 0.12 24.95 -18.25
CA LEU A 113 0.43 24.09 -19.41
C LEU A 113 1.64 23.16 -19.19
N ASN A 114 2.53 23.48 -18.25
CA ASN A 114 3.70 22.65 -17.91
C ASN A 114 3.41 21.72 -16.70
N SER A 115 2.35 21.99 -15.95
CA SER A 115 1.97 21.21 -14.76
C SER A 115 1.55 19.77 -15.12
N LEU A 116 0.96 19.52 -16.29
CA LEU A 116 0.54 18.16 -16.68
C LEU A 116 1.71 17.18 -16.89
N ALA A 117 2.88 17.69 -17.30
CA ALA A 117 4.11 16.89 -17.44
C ALA A 117 4.78 16.64 -16.08
N ASN A 118 4.66 17.57 -15.13
CA ASN A 118 5.21 17.42 -13.78
C ASN A 118 4.41 16.48 -12.86
N TYR A 119 3.17 16.12 -13.25
CA TYR A 119 2.37 15.12 -12.54
C TYR A 119 2.67 13.67 -12.91
N THR A 120 3.47 13.41 -13.95
CA THR A 120 3.85 12.04 -14.34
C THR A 120 4.93 11.51 -13.40
N GLY A 121 4.52 10.86 -12.31
CA GLY A 121 5.44 10.14 -11.40
C GLY A 121 5.39 10.52 -9.92
N GLN A 122 4.49 11.42 -9.50
CA GLN A 122 4.37 11.76 -8.07
C GLN A 122 3.71 10.61 -7.28
N PRO A 123 4.36 10.08 -6.22
CA PRO A 123 3.75 9.07 -5.35
C PRO A 123 2.52 9.65 -4.65
N GLY A 124 1.46 8.85 -4.53
CA GLY A 124 0.22 9.26 -3.84
C GLY A 124 -0.75 10.13 -4.64
N ARG A 125 -0.51 10.37 -5.94
CA ARG A 125 -1.46 11.14 -6.77
C ARG A 125 -2.78 10.37 -7.00
N VAL A 126 -3.88 11.11 -7.08
CA VAL A 126 -5.23 10.59 -7.38
C VAL A 126 -5.84 11.36 -8.54
N LEU A 127 -6.57 10.66 -9.41
CA LEU A 127 -7.30 11.27 -10.52
C LEU A 127 -8.80 11.29 -10.20
N LYS A 128 -9.40 12.48 -10.18
CA LYS A 128 -10.85 12.65 -10.06
C LYS A 128 -11.45 12.88 -11.44
N ILE A 129 -12.37 12.01 -11.85
CA ILE A 129 -13.07 12.09 -13.12
C ILE A 129 -14.51 12.49 -12.85
N TYR A 130 -14.92 13.63 -13.41
CA TYR A 130 -16.31 14.08 -13.38
C TYR A 130 -16.96 13.72 -14.71
N ARG A 131 -18.00 12.90 -14.68
CA ARG A 131 -18.79 12.53 -15.85
C ARG A 131 -20.19 13.09 -15.70
N THR A 132 -20.61 13.86 -16.70
CA THR A 132 -21.98 14.36 -16.79
C THR A 132 -22.76 13.46 -17.73
N PHE A 133 -23.92 13.00 -17.26
CA PHE A 133 -24.85 12.16 -17.98
C PHE A 133 -26.17 12.89 -18.14
N ARG A 134 -26.85 12.63 -19.26
CA ARG A 134 -28.18 13.17 -19.53
C ARG A 134 -29.16 12.03 -19.75
N ASP A 135 -30.20 11.99 -18.94
CA ASP A 135 -31.27 11.00 -19.04
C ASP A 135 -32.18 11.27 -20.25
N PRO A 136 -32.99 10.27 -20.69
CA PRO A 136 -33.96 10.44 -21.76
C PRO A 136 -34.97 11.58 -21.52
N GLU A 137 -35.26 11.87 -20.26
CA GLU A 137 -36.12 12.98 -19.82
C GLU A 137 -35.41 14.34 -19.83
N GLY A 138 -34.13 14.39 -20.20
CA GLY A 138 -33.34 15.62 -20.30
C GLY A 138 -32.71 16.09 -18.97
N LYS A 139 -32.92 15.35 -17.88
CA LYS A 139 -32.27 15.63 -16.59
C LYS A 139 -30.78 15.29 -16.66
N GLU A 140 -29.93 16.22 -16.20
CA GLU A 140 -28.49 16.02 -16.12
C GLU A 140 -28.08 15.61 -14.70
N TYR A 141 -27.18 14.64 -14.59
CA TYR A 141 -26.52 14.27 -13.34
C TYR A 141 -25.02 14.13 -13.54
N THR A 142 -24.25 14.48 -12.51
CA THR A 142 -22.80 14.36 -12.52
C THR A 142 -22.36 13.29 -11.55
N ARG A 143 -21.55 12.34 -12.03
CA ARG A 143 -20.88 11.31 -11.23
C ARG A 143 -19.41 11.69 -11.07
N MET A 144 -18.90 11.56 -9.85
CA MET A 144 -17.47 11.69 -9.56
C MET A 144 -16.87 10.31 -9.31
N GLU A 145 -15.82 9.97 -10.05
CA GLU A 145 -15.04 8.74 -9.91
C GLU A 145 -13.63 9.09 -9.43
N VAL A 146 -13.10 8.39 -8.42
CA VAL A 146 -11.74 8.59 -7.90
C VAL A 146 -10.88 7.40 -8.27
N VAL A 147 -9.82 7.64 -9.04
CA VAL A 147 -8.85 6.62 -9.46
C VAL A 147 -7.57 6.81 -8.66
N ARG A 148 -7.18 5.77 -7.91
CA ARG A 148 -5.97 5.75 -7.10
C ARG A 148 -4.83 4.92 -7.72
N LYS A 149 -5.14 4.05 -8.68
CA LYS A 149 -4.15 3.19 -9.35
C LYS A 149 -3.25 4.01 -10.27
N THR A 150 -1.98 4.18 -9.90
CA THR A 150 -1.01 5.00 -10.64
C THR A 150 -0.89 4.63 -12.12
N ALA A 151 -0.83 3.34 -12.45
CA ALA A 151 -0.73 2.87 -13.85
C ALA A 151 -1.95 3.26 -14.70
N VAL A 152 -3.15 3.27 -14.11
CA VAL A 152 -4.39 3.69 -14.79
C VAL A 152 -4.35 5.20 -15.04
N ILE A 153 -3.85 5.98 -14.06
CA ILE A 153 -3.70 7.43 -14.20
C ILE A 153 -2.73 7.77 -15.34
N ASP A 154 -1.55 7.13 -15.39
CA ASP A 154 -0.57 7.37 -16.46
C ASP A 154 -1.14 7.02 -17.83
N THR A 155 -1.80 5.87 -17.94
CA THR A 155 -2.40 5.44 -19.20
C THR A 155 -3.49 6.40 -19.66
N TYR A 156 -4.37 6.83 -18.74
CA TYR A 156 -5.43 7.80 -19.02
C TYR A 156 -4.85 9.14 -19.51
N VAL A 157 -3.85 9.68 -18.81
CA VAL A 157 -3.19 10.94 -19.18
C VAL A 157 -2.51 10.80 -20.54
N LYS A 158 -1.79 9.70 -20.77
CA LYS A 158 -1.13 9.42 -22.05
C LYS A 158 -2.13 9.36 -23.20
N ILE A 159 -3.25 8.67 -23.03
CA ILE A 159 -4.32 8.60 -24.04
C ILE A 159 -4.91 9.99 -24.30
N ARG A 160 -5.20 10.76 -23.24
CA ARG A 160 -5.76 12.12 -23.38
C ARG A 160 -4.82 13.10 -24.09
N SER A 161 -3.52 13.00 -23.81
CA SER A 161 -2.50 13.90 -24.39
C SER A 161 -2.15 13.53 -25.82
N THR A 162 -1.90 12.25 -26.09
CA THR A 162 -1.41 11.78 -27.40
C THR A 162 -2.54 11.55 -28.40
N LYS A 163 -3.70 11.06 -27.93
CA LYS A 163 -4.82 10.61 -28.77
C LYS A 163 -4.37 9.62 -29.86
N ASP A 164 -3.38 8.77 -29.57
CA ASP A 164 -2.88 7.76 -30.49
C ASP A 164 -3.85 6.58 -30.59
N ASP A 165 -4.51 6.46 -31.74
CA ASP A 165 -5.50 5.43 -32.03
C ASP A 165 -4.93 4.00 -31.97
N ASN A 166 -3.66 3.79 -32.30
CA ASN A 166 -3.04 2.46 -32.23
C ASN A 166 -2.84 2.03 -30.78
N PHE A 167 -2.38 2.95 -29.93
CA PHE A 167 -2.21 2.73 -28.50
C PHE A 167 -3.56 2.50 -27.81
N ILE A 168 -4.59 3.27 -28.16
CA ILE A 168 -5.95 3.11 -27.63
C ILE A 168 -6.52 1.74 -27.97
N ARG A 169 -6.39 1.28 -29.22
CA ARG A 169 -6.89 -0.04 -29.64
C ARG A 169 -6.23 -1.18 -28.86
N GLN A 170 -4.91 -1.16 -28.68
CA GLN A 170 -4.18 -2.19 -27.93
C GLN A 170 -4.63 -2.26 -26.47
N PHE A 171 -4.90 -1.10 -25.84
CA PHE A 171 -5.35 -1.07 -24.45
C PHE A 171 -6.80 -1.52 -24.29
N ALA A 172 -7.69 -1.14 -25.21
CA ALA A 172 -9.10 -1.55 -25.18
C ALA A 172 -9.27 -3.06 -25.36
N THR A 173 -8.46 -3.70 -26.21
CA THR A 173 -8.53 -5.15 -26.44
C THR A 173 -8.09 -6.01 -25.25
N LEU A 174 -7.30 -5.46 -24.32
CA LEU A 174 -6.84 -6.18 -23.14
C LEU A 174 -7.94 -6.26 -22.04
N ASP A 175 -8.82 -5.26 -21.95
CA ASP A 175 -9.91 -5.23 -20.95
C ASP A 175 -11.03 -6.24 -21.27
N ASP A 176 -11.32 -6.46 -22.57
CA ASP A 176 -12.33 -7.43 -22.99
C ASP A 176 -11.94 -8.88 -22.66
N ALA A 177 -10.65 -9.21 -22.63
CA ALA A 177 -10.15 -10.55 -22.28
C ALA A 177 -10.15 -10.85 -20.77
N GLN A 178 -10.33 -9.83 -19.92
CA GLN A 178 -10.35 -9.99 -18.45
C GLN A 178 -11.78 -9.95 -17.86
N LYS A 179 -12.80 -9.83 -18.71
CA LYS A 179 -14.22 -9.74 -18.34
C LYS A 179 -15.00 -11.06 -18.43
N GLU A 180 -14.34 -12.17 -18.78
CA GLU A 180 -14.96 -13.51 -18.81
C GLU A 180 -14.66 -14.31 -17.52
#